data_AF-A0AB40E820-F1
#
_entry.id   AF-A0AB40E820-F1
#
_cell.length_a   1.000
_cell.length_b   1.000
_cell.length_c   1.000
_cell.angle_alpha   90.00
_cell.angle_beta   90.00
_cell.angle_gamma   90.00
#
_symmetry.space_group_name_H-M   'P 1'
#
loop_
_entity.id
_entity.type
_entity.pdbx_description
1 polymer ?
#
loop_
_entity_poly.entity_id
_entity_poly.type
_entity_poly.pdbx_seq_one_letter_code
_entity_poly.pdbx_strand_id
1 'polypeptide(L)'
;MLFSLFSCALGLSLLPLHLFQCPAHACPARCECSVPTRSVSCHRRRLAQVPEGIPIETRSLDLSKNRLRIVTPQNFSSLLLLEELDLSNNLLSSVEPNSFRAQPRLRSLRLRSNQLTLLPRGALAGLSELTLLDVSQNRLVILLDYGFEEQRRLRVLELSDNELVFIAPRAFSGLASLRSLTLQRCNLSTVPTHALAHLHGLTSLRLRDLGIAELQAHTFKGLPRLKHLEVDRWPLLEGFPTSALQGLNLSTLSITHTNLTSVPVVTNLLYLTHLNLSYSRIRVLPAGWLRGMDRLEVLRVRQANLLSVEPQAFQGASSLRILDLCYNRLATLERSVFPVTEALQTLLIGQNPLVCDCRLRWLLERTPPLLYGDVQPECSAPAPLAGKPLRDLVEAQISRYVICTKPRVISMASYPAQAEEGQRAWLYCSADGAPPPSVSWLTPLRRHITTKSTGRVVVHTNGSLEFRMAEPQDSGMYVCVASNPAGNATLSVTLAVKTSGIRDRALYANRSFLFDPDYNSSLINGTEEYTIRVVLDFTTILVSTAMGCLSFLGVVLFCFLLLFAWSRGKGKHRGSVDIQYVPRKRKGANSELTETSGPRRVNMKMI
;
A
#
# COMPACT_ATOMS: atom_id res chain seq x y z
N MET A 1 54.68 -70.81 4.87
CA MET A 1 55.61 -71.83 5.40
C MET A 1 55.94 -71.48 6.85
N LEU A 2 55.58 -72.39 7.78
CA LEU A 2 56.01 -72.54 9.20
C LEU A 2 55.61 -71.41 10.19
N PHE A 3 54.61 -71.55 11.09
CA PHE A 3 54.51 -72.36 12.33
C PHE A 3 55.74 -72.21 13.25
N SER A 4 55.72 -71.99 14.57
CA SER A 4 54.72 -72.24 15.63
C SER A 4 55.21 -71.69 16.99
N LEU A 5 54.25 -71.28 17.84
CA LEU A 5 54.11 -71.51 19.29
C LEU A 5 55.32 -71.99 20.11
N PHE A 6 55.59 -71.34 21.26
CA PHE A 6 55.78 -72.03 22.55
C PHE A 6 55.41 -71.13 23.74
N SER A 7 54.61 -71.72 24.62
CA SER A 7 54.15 -71.21 25.92
C SER A 7 55.01 -71.86 27.02
N CYS A 8 55.45 -71.13 28.05
CA CYS A 8 55.49 -71.66 29.42
C CYS A 8 55.67 -70.55 30.46
N ALA A 9 54.92 -70.69 31.54
CA ALA A 9 54.73 -69.77 32.65
C ALA A 9 55.83 -69.86 33.72
N LEU A 10 56.00 -68.76 34.47
CA LEU A 10 56.42 -68.62 35.89
C LEU A 10 56.50 -67.08 36.10
N GLY A 11 55.65 -66.38 36.84
CA GLY A 11 55.29 -66.59 38.23
C GLY A 11 56.03 -65.56 39.09
N LEU A 12 55.29 -64.53 39.57
CA LEU A 12 55.64 -63.51 40.58
C LEU A 12 56.42 -62.26 40.13
N SER A 13 55.73 -61.12 39.99
CA SER A 13 55.76 -60.01 40.98
C SER A 13 55.21 -58.70 40.41
N LEU A 14 54.13 -58.21 41.04
CA LEU A 14 53.76 -56.80 41.29
C LEU A 14 54.28 -55.70 40.33
N LEU A 15 53.38 -55.15 39.50
CA LEU A 15 53.22 -53.71 39.20
C LEU A 15 52.07 -53.51 38.17
N PRO A 16 51.05 -52.66 38.42
CA PRO A 16 50.10 -52.28 37.39
C PRO A 16 50.67 -51.14 36.52
N LEU A 17 50.55 -51.32 35.20
CA LEU A 17 50.23 -50.31 34.19
C LEU A 17 50.91 -48.94 34.27
N HIS A 18 51.79 -48.67 33.31
CA HIS A 18 51.65 -47.48 32.46
C HIS A 18 52.15 -47.80 31.06
N LEU A 19 51.32 -48.52 30.29
CA LEU A 19 51.31 -48.32 28.86
C LEU A 19 51.04 -46.83 28.65
N PHE A 20 51.95 -46.17 27.94
CA PHE A 20 51.77 -44.84 27.38
C PHE A 20 50.43 -44.80 26.62
N GLN A 21 49.38 -44.34 27.30
CA GLN A 21 48.17 -43.88 26.65
C GLN A 21 48.54 -42.57 25.96
N CYS A 22 48.71 -42.66 24.65
CA CYS A 22 48.59 -41.53 23.74
C CYS A 22 47.34 -40.72 24.16
N PRO A 23 47.35 -39.37 24.17
CA PRO A 23 46.16 -38.59 24.51
C PRO A 23 45.12 -38.79 23.42
N ALA A 24 44.28 -39.81 23.60
CA ALA A 24 43.18 -40.10 22.73
C ALA A 24 42.17 -38.97 22.90
N HIS A 25 42.21 -38.02 21.96
CA HIS A 25 41.06 -37.29 21.44
C HIS A 25 40.11 -36.79 22.53
N ALA A 26 40.40 -35.59 23.03
CA ALA A 26 39.59 -34.80 23.95
C ALA A 26 38.24 -34.38 23.31
N CYS A 27 37.41 -35.35 22.93
CA CYS A 27 36.04 -35.14 22.51
C CYS A 27 35.13 -35.43 23.71
N PRO A 28 34.14 -34.58 24.01
CA PRO A 28 33.22 -34.83 25.11
C PRO A 28 32.47 -36.16 24.90
N ALA A 29 32.36 -36.98 25.95
CA ALA A 29 31.83 -38.35 25.84
C ALA A 29 30.42 -38.49 25.24
N ARG A 30 29.61 -37.41 25.26
CA ARG A 30 28.26 -37.38 24.68
C ARG A 30 28.20 -36.73 23.30
N CYS A 31 29.32 -36.24 22.77
CA CYS A 31 29.40 -35.49 21.53
C CYS A 31 30.19 -36.27 20.47
N GLU A 32 30.01 -35.84 19.22
CA GLU A 32 30.70 -36.38 18.07
C GLU A 32 31.64 -35.32 17.53
N CYS A 33 32.93 -35.62 17.47
CA CYS A 33 33.95 -34.69 17.01
C CYS A 33 34.54 -35.19 15.69
N SER A 34 34.59 -34.30 14.70
CA SER A 34 35.21 -34.54 13.41
C SER A 34 36.48 -33.70 13.31
N VAL A 35 37.63 -34.39 13.32
CA VAL A 35 38.96 -33.79 13.15
C VAL A 35 39.12 -33.08 11.79
N PRO A 36 38.74 -33.66 10.62
CA PRO A 36 38.99 -33.01 9.33
C PRO A 36 38.22 -31.70 9.14
N THR A 37 37.00 -31.62 9.65
CA THR A 37 36.16 -30.41 9.59
C THR A 37 36.29 -29.53 10.83
N ARG A 38 37.05 -29.98 11.84
CA ARG A 38 37.18 -29.32 13.16
C ARG A 38 35.81 -28.94 13.74
N SER A 39 34.85 -29.85 13.61
CA SER A 39 33.47 -29.64 14.01
C SER A 39 33.09 -30.57 15.16
N VAL A 40 32.34 -30.05 16.11
CA VAL A 40 31.84 -30.81 17.27
C VAL A 40 30.32 -30.73 17.28
N SER A 41 29.65 -31.88 17.19
CA SER A 41 28.19 -31.96 17.27
C SER A 41 27.76 -32.67 18.55
N CYS A 42 26.96 -31.97 19.33
CA CYS A 42 26.32 -32.41 20.56
C CYS A 42 24.79 -32.36 20.42
N HIS A 43 24.27 -32.61 19.23
CA HIS A 43 22.84 -32.53 18.93
C HIS A 43 22.00 -33.57 19.71
N ARG A 44 20.87 -33.15 20.30
CA ARG A 44 19.91 -34.04 21.02
C ARG A 44 20.50 -34.83 22.19
N ARG A 45 21.52 -34.29 22.87
CA ARG A 45 22.21 -34.98 23.98
C ARG A 45 21.65 -34.66 25.37
N ARG A 46 20.54 -33.91 25.43
CA ARG A 46 19.84 -33.49 26.66
C ARG A 46 20.76 -32.77 27.65
N LEU A 47 21.75 -32.03 27.14
CA LEU A 47 22.74 -31.32 27.96
C LEU A 47 22.07 -30.15 28.70
N ALA A 48 22.32 -30.02 30.00
CA ALA A 48 21.83 -28.90 30.81
C ALA A 48 22.81 -27.72 30.86
N GLN A 49 24.08 -27.99 30.58
CA GLN A 49 25.20 -27.03 30.55
C GLN A 49 26.11 -27.35 29.36
N VAL A 50 26.94 -26.39 28.96
CA VAL A 50 27.95 -26.60 27.92
C VAL A 50 28.97 -27.63 28.43
N PRO A 51 29.27 -28.70 27.68
CA PRO A 51 30.14 -29.77 28.14
C PRO A 51 31.59 -29.31 28.21
N GLU A 52 32.31 -29.78 29.23
CA GLU A 52 33.76 -29.59 29.32
C GLU A 52 34.51 -30.51 28.34
N GLY A 53 35.75 -30.14 28.00
CA GLY A 53 36.59 -30.93 27.11
C GLY A 53 36.26 -30.79 25.63
N ILE A 54 35.73 -29.64 25.19
CA ILE A 54 35.62 -29.32 23.76
C ILE A 54 37.03 -28.95 23.24
N PRO A 55 37.50 -29.51 22.10
CA PRO A 55 38.80 -29.18 21.53
C PRO A 55 38.94 -27.68 21.22
N ILE A 56 40.06 -27.07 21.62
CA ILE A 56 40.34 -25.63 21.42
C ILE A 56 40.43 -25.21 19.95
N GLU A 57 40.68 -26.17 19.05
CA GLU A 57 40.80 -25.97 17.60
C GLU A 57 39.47 -26.05 16.84
N THR A 58 38.36 -26.26 17.57
CA THR A 58 37.00 -26.33 17.02
C THR A 58 36.61 -25.05 16.29
N ARG A 59 36.11 -25.19 15.06
CA ARG A 59 35.60 -24.09 14.23
C ARG A 59 34.09 -24.07 14.14
N SER A 60 33.43 -25.23 14.24
CA SER A 60 31.97 -25.33 14.19
C SER A 60 31.48 -26.14 15.38
N LEU A 61 30.60 -25.55 16.19
CA LEU A 61 30.05 -26.18 17.40
C LEU A 61 28.52 -26.19 17.32
N ASP A 62 27.95 -27.40 17.28
CA ASP A 62 26.51 -27.62 17.31
C ASP A 62 26.08 -28.15 18.68
N LEU A 63 25.42 -27.30 19.45
CA LEU A 63 24.81 -27.60 20.75
C LEU A 63 23.27 -27.57 20.67
N SER A 64 22.71 -27.72 19.47
CA SER A 64 21.27 -27.61 19.23
C SER A 64 20.46 -28.78 19.83
N LYS A 65 19.17 -28.53 20.08
CA LYS A 65 18.23 -29.52 20.67
C LYS A 65 18.70 -30.09 22.01
N ASN A 66 19.21 -29.23 22.88
CA ASN A 66 19.59 -29.56 24.26
C ASN A 66 18.65 -28.87 25.27
N ARG A 67 19.07 -28.75 26.54
CA ARG A 67 18.30 -28.15 27.64
C ARG A 67 19.08 -27.02 28.32
N LEU A 68 19.94 -26.34 27.56
CA LEU A 68 20.73 -25.20 28.06
C LEU A 68 19.80 -24.06 28.45
N ARG A 69 20.05 -23.40 29.59
CA ARG A 69 19.22 -22.32 30.12
C ARG A 69 19.86 -20.94 30.10
N ILE A 70 21.18 -20.87 30.23
CA ILE A 70 21.94 -19.63 30.28
C ILE A 70 23.26 -19.81 29.52
N VAL A 71 23.73 -18.73 28.91
CA VAL A 71 25.08 -18.61 28.37
C VAL A 71 25.83 -17.57 29.19
N THR A 72 27.01 -17.94 29.67
CA THR A 72 27.91 -17.09 30.45
C THR A 72 29.25 -16.87 29.73
N PRO A 73 30.03 -15.83 30.08
CA PRO A 73 31.34 -15.56 29.47
C PRO A 73 32.37 -16.69 29.58
N GLN A 74 32.21 -17.60 30.52
CA GLN A 74 33.13 -18.72 30.73
C GLN A 74 32.86 -19.89 29.79
N ASN A 75 31.64 -20.02 29.22
CA ASN A 75 31.25 -21.23 28.49
C ASN A 75 32.08 -21.48 27.21
N PHE A 76 32.54 -20.43 26.54
CA PHE A 76 33.22 -20.52 25.25
C PHE A 76 34.63 -19.91 25.25
N SER A 77 35.12 -19.43 26.40
CA SER A 77 36.34 -18.62 26.52
C SER A 77 37.59 -19.26 25.91
N SER A 78 37.68 -20.59 25.89
CA SER A 78 38.79 -21.36 25.31
C SER A 78 38.71 -21.55 23.78
N LEU A 79 37.56 -21.28 23.15
CA LEU A 79 37.28 -21.57 21.73
C LEU A 79 37.53 -20.35 20.83
N LEU A 80 38.78 -19.88 20.77
CA LEU A 80 39.16 -18.65 20.05
C LEU A 80 39.00 -18.71 18.52
N LEU A 81 38.97 -19.93 17.96
CA LEU A 81 38.88 -20.18 16.52
C LEU A 81 37.45 -20.47 16.02
N LEU A 82 36.45 -20.33 16.90
CA LEU A 82 35.07 -20.66 16.56
C LEU A 82 34.51 -19.72 15.48
N GLU A 83 34.01 -20.29 14.40
CA GLU A 83 33.42 -19.59 13.25
C GLU A 83 31.89 -19.76 13.23
N GLU A 84 31.39 -20.91 13.68
CA GLU A 84 29.96 -21.23 13.70
C GLU A 84 29.53 -21.79 15.05
N LEU A 85 28.45 -21.25 15.61
CA LEU A 85 27.86 -21.70 16.86
C LEU A 85 26.34 -21.86 16.71
N ASP A 86 25.86 -23.08 16.88
CA ASP A 86 24.43 -23.39 16.89
C ASP A 86 23.96 -23.75 18.31
N LEU A 87 23.12 -22.89 18.88
CA LEU A 87 22.47 -23.05 20.17
C LEU A 87 20.95 -23.16 20.02
N SER A 88 20.46 -23.48 18.83
CA SER A 88 19.03 -23.50 18.52
C SER A 88 18.29 -24.62 19.24
N ASN A 89 16.99 -24.45 19.47
CA ASN A 89 16.13 -25.43 20.14
C ASN A 89 16.66 -25.81 21.53
N ASN A 90 17.02 -24.80 22.34
CA ASN A 90 17.37 -24.97 23.75
C ASN A 90 16.30 -24.31 24.63
N LEU A 91 16.60 -24.11 25.91
CA LEU A 91 15.72 -23.45 26.87
C LEU A 91 16.36 -22.14 27.35
N LEU A 92 17.14 -21.47 26.49
CA LEU A 92 17.91 -20.29 26.88
C LEU A 92 16.97 -19.15 27.23
N SER A 93 17.00 -18.69 28.48
CA SER A 93 16.21 -17.56 28.98
C SER A 93 17.00 -16.25 28.94
N SER A 94 18.33 -16.32 29.03
CA SER A 94 19.22 -15.17 29.00
C SER A 94 20.59 -15.50 28.40
N VAL A 95 21.20 -14.48 27.80
CA VAL A 95 22.61 -14.46 27.39
C VAL A 95 23.29 -13.32 28.15
N GLU A 96 24.27 -13.63 28.98
CA GLU A 96 24.96 -12.60 29.77
C GLU A 96 25.80 -11.67 28.88
N PRO A 97 25.96 -10.39 29.24
CA PRO A 97 26.85 -9.48 28.53
C PRO A 97 28.28 -10.02 28.43
N ASN A 98 28.94 -9.78 27.29
CA ASN A 98 30.28 -10.28 26.98
C ASN A 98 30.42 -11.80 26.90
N SER A 99 29.30 -12.55 26.86
CA SER A 99 29.33 -14.00 26.71
C SER A 99 30.15 -14.49 25.51
N PHE A 100 30.17 -13.68 24.44
CA PHE A 100 30.84 -14.01 23.19
C PHE A 100 32.13 -13.21 22.91
N ARG A 101 32.66 -12.51 23.92
CA ARG A 101 33.77 -11.56 23.73
C ARG A 101 35.07 -12.22 23.26
N ALA A 102 35.26 -13.49 23.61
CA ALA A 102 36.44 -14.27 23.26
C ALA A 102 36.33 -15.01 21.91
N GLN A 103 35.25 -14.80 21.13
CA GLN A 103 35.05 -15.44 19.82
C GLN A 103 35.06 -14.41 18.67
N PRO A 104 36.19 -13.73 18.39
CA PRO A 104 36.25 -12.65 17.40
C PRO A 104 36.06 -13.13 15.96
N ARG A 105 36.20 -14.44 15.69
CA ARG A 105 36.06 -15.05 14.36
C ARG A 105 34.66 -15.58 14.07
N LEU A 106 33.73 -15.48 15.01
CA LEU A 106 32.40 -16.04 14.85
C LEU A 106 31.64 -15.33 13.72
N ARG A 107 31.21 -16.10 12.73
CA ARG A 107 30.49 -15.65 11.53
C ARG A 107 29.01 -16.00 11.57
N SER A 108 28.65 -17.10 12.22
CA SER A 108 27.27 -17.57 12.33
C SER A 108 26.93 -17.89 13.78
N LEU A 109 25.91 -17.22 14.29
CA LEU A 109 25.33 -17.49 15.61
C LEU A 109 23.83 -17.78 15.44
N ARG A 110 23.41 -18.99 15.81
CA ARG A 110 22.01 -19.40 15.79
C ARG A 110 21.50 -19.62 17.21
N LEU A 111 20.48 -18.87 17.58
CA LEU A 111 19.78 -18.90 18.87
C LEU A 111 18.28 -19.16 18.67
N ARG A 112 17.90 -19.73 17.51
CA ARG A 112 16.51 -19.96 17.12
C ARG A 112 15.79 -20.90 18.10
N SER A 113 14.50 -20.70 18.31
CA SER A 113 13.66 -21.59 19.14
C SER A 113 14.20 -21.70 20.58
N ASN A 114 14.34 -20.55 21.25
CA ASN A 114 14.74 -20.45 22.65
C ASN A 114 13.68 -19.65 23.45
N GLN A 115 13.98 -19.27 24.69
CA GLN A 115 13.06 -18.55 25.58
C GLN A 115 13.57 -17.14 25.92
N LEU A 116 14.38 -16.54 25.04
CA LEU A 116 14.98 -15.23 25.28
C LEU A 116 13.89 -14.16 25.30
N THR A 117 13.81 -13.41 26.40
CA THR A 117 12.85 -12.30 26.57
C THR A 117 13.45 -10.94 26.19
N LEU A 118 14.76 -10.81 26.34
CA LEU A 118 15.54 -9.64 25.96
C LEU A 118 16.93 -10.05 25.50
N LEU A 119 17.53 -9.24 24.63
CA LEU A 119 18.94 -9.32 24.29
C LEU A 119 19.65 -8.10 24.92
N PRO A 120 20.34 -8.25 26.05
CA PRO A 120 20.91 -7.11 26.76
C PRO A 120 22.04 -6.47 25.96
N ARG A 121 22.27 -5.17 26.19
CA ARG A 121 23.41 -4.48 25.59
C ARG A 121 24.70 -5.21 25.95
N GLY A 122 25.54 -5.44 24.95
CA GLY A 122 26.81 -6.16 25.11
C GLY A 122 26.69 -7.69 25.11
N ALA A 123 25.51 -8.28 24.98
CA ALA A 123 25.36 -9.73 24.78
C ALA A 123 26.16 -10.23 23.56
N LEU A 124 26.19 -9.43 22.50
CA LEU A 124 26.92 -9.70 21.25
C LEU A 124 28.27 -8.97 21.15
N ALA A 125 28.77 -8.38 22.25
CA ALA A 125 30.04 -7.66 22.23
C ALA A 125 31.20 -8.56 21.81
N GLY A 126 32.09 -8.05 20.96
CA GLY A 126 33.24 -8.77 20.39
C GLY A 126 32.94 -9.50 19.07
N LEU A 127 31.67 -9.65 18.67
CA LEU A 127 31.26 -10.35 17.45
C LEU A 127 31.28 -9.46 16.20
N SER A 128 32.45 -8.91 15.85
CA SER A 128 32.62 -7.96 14.73
C SER A 128 32.58 -8.61 13.34
N GLU A 129 32.94 -9.90 13.25
CA GLU A 129 32.92 -10.71 12.02
C GLU A 129 31.58 -11.42 11.76
N LEU A 130 30.59 -11.21 12.61
CA LEU A 130 29.30 -11.88 12.52
C LEU A 130 28.58 -11.50 11.23
N THR A 131 28.16 -12.50 10.46
CA THR A 131 27.47 -12.34 9.18
C THR A 131 26.01 -12.78 9.22
N LEU A 132 25.70 -13.77 10.06
CA LEU A 132 24.36 -14.31 10.28
C LEU A 132 24.07 -14.37 11.78
N LEU A 133 22.97 -13.75 12.16
CA LEU A 133 22.38 -13.88 13.49
C LEU A 133 20.92 -14.31 13.34
N ASP A 134 20.60 -15.48 13.89
CA ASP A 134 19.24 -15.98 13.96
C ASP A 134 18.78 -16.01 15.42
N VAL A 135 17.87 -15.10 15.77
CA VAL A 135 17.19 -15.03 17.08
C VAL A 135 15.68 -15.24 16.90
N SER A 136 15.27 -15.90 15.81
CA SER A 136 13.87 -16.18 15.53
C SER A 136 13.26 -17.19 16.51
N GLN A 137 11.94 -17.21 16.62
CA GLN A 137 11.20 -18.14 17.50
C GLN A 137 11.67 -18.02 18.96
N ASN A 138 11.79 -16.79 19.45
CA ASN A 138 12.07 -16.46 20.85
C ASN A 138 10.88 -15.70 21.44
N ARG A 139 11.05 -15.07 22.61
CA ARG A 139 10.03 -14.28 23.29
C ARG A 139 10.49 -12.82 23.46
N LEU A 140 11.26 -12.31 22.50
CA LEU A 140 11.81 -10.96 22.57
C LEU A 140 10.67 -9.94 22.52
N VAL A 141 10.56 -9.10 23.56
CA VAL A 141 9.49 -8.08 23.65
C VAL A 141 9.94 -6.73 23.07
N ILE A 142 11.22 -6.40 23.25
CA ILE A 142 11.82 -5.11 22.86
C ILE A 142 13.22 -5.30 22.28
N LEU A 143 13.54 -4.49 21.26
CA LEU A 143 14.93 -4.25 20.83
C LEU A 143 15.40 -2.90 21.34
N LEU A 144 16.47 -2.90 22.14
CA LEU A 144 17.05 -1.72 22.76
C LEU A 144 18.00 -0.98 21.81
N ASP A 145 18.21 0.31 22.06
CA ASP A 145 19.15 1.14 21.30
C ASP A 145 20.58 0.57 21.38
N TYR A 146 21.30 0.63 20.24
CA TYR A 146 22.68 0.18 20.10
C TYR A 146 22.90 -1.32 20.41
N GLY A 147 21.85 -2.14 20.38
CA GLY A 147 21.97 -3.59 20.56
C GLY A 147 22.87 -4.29 19.54
N PHE A 148 23.02 -3.69 18.35
CA PHE A 148 23.83 -4.22 17.24
C PHE A 148 25.01 -3.32 16.81
N GLU A 149 25.50 -2.48 17.72
CA GLU A 149 26.48 -1.42 17.43
C GLU A 149 27.80 -1.93 16.82
N GLU A 150 28.27 -3.10 17.26
CA GLU A 150 29.55 -3.68 16.84
C GLU A 150 29.42 -4.61 15.60
N GLN A 151 28.21 -5.06 15.26
CA GLN A 151 27.94 -6.07 14.22
C GLN A 151 27.95 -5.47 12.80
N ARG A 152 29.03 -4.77 12.43
CA ARG A 152 29.14 -4.03 11.17
C ARG A 152 29.12 -4.90 9.91
N ARG A 153 29.51 -6.17 10.03
CA ARG A 153 29.55 -7.15 8.93
C ARG A 153 28.27 -8.00 8.81
N LEU A 154 27.28 -7.78 9.67
CA LEU A 154 26.06 -8.57 9.67
C LEU A 154 25.29 -8.35 8.36
N ARG A 155 24.95 -9.44 7.69
CA ARG A 155 24.24 -9.44 6.40
C ARG A 155 22.81 -9.93 6.53
N VAL A 156 22.60 -10.89 7.42
CA VAL A 156 21.33 -11.57 7.67
C VAL A 156 21.00 -11.49 9.16
N LEU A 157 19.86 -10.87 9.47
CA LEU A 157 19.31 -10.78 10.81
C LEU A 157 17.87 -11.32 10.77
N GLU A 158 17.65 -12.46 11.42
CA GLU A 158 16.32 -13.08 11.53
C GLU A 158 15.75 -12.81 12.93
N LEU A 159 14.68 -12.02 12.97
CA LEU A 159 13.95 -11.62 14.19
C LEU A 159 12.52 -12.18 14.22
N SER A 160 12.15 -12.98 13.22
CA SER A 160 10.81 -13.53 13.02
C SER A 160 10.32 -14.35 14.22
N ASP A 161 9.01 -14.44 14.42
CA ASP A 161 8.40 -15.22 15.50
C ASP A 161 8.87 -14.79 16.89
N ASN A 162 8.74 -13.49 17.19
CA ASN A 162 8.99 -12.96 18.52
C ASN A 162 7.78 -12.15 18.98
N GLU A 163 7.71 -11.88 20.28
CA GLU A 163 6.66 -11.07 20.90
C GLU A 163 6.99 -9.57 20.82
N LEU A 164 7.67 -9.13 19.75
CA LEU A 164 8.18 -7.77 19.62
C LEU A 164 7.01 -6.78 19.54
N VAL A 165 6.90 -5.94 20.57
CA VAL A 165 5.92 -4.85 20.65
C VAL A 165 6.56 -3.51 20.27
N PHE A 166 7.86 -3.36 20.54
CA PHE A 166 8.58 -2.10 20.32
C PHE A 166 10.01 -2.33 19.85
N ILE A 167 10.43 -1.51 18.87
CA ILE A 167 11.82 -1.47 18.39
C ILE A 167 12.31 -0.04 18.59
N ALA A 168 13.34 0.12 19.42
CA ALA A 168 13.87 1.43 19.76
C ALA A 168 14.46 2.15 18.53
N PRO A 169 14.41 3.49 18.46
CA PRO A 169 14.79 4.25 17.26
C PRO A 169 16.21 4.01 16.77
N ARG A 170 17.16 3.66 17.63
CA ARG A 170 18.56 3.39 17.28
C ARG A 170 18.92 1.91 17.48
N ALA A 171 17.92 1.02 17.55
CA ALA A 171 18.14 -0.41 17.74
C ALA A 171 19.02 -1.01 16.63
N PHE A 172 18.78 -0.63 15.37
CA PHE A 172 19.53 -1.10 14.20
C PHE A 172 20.78 -0.26 13.88
N SER A 173 21.18 0.67 14.75
CA SER A 173 22.41 1.43 14.58
C SER A 173 23.63 0.49 14.61
N GLY A 174 24.56 0.68 13.66
CA GLY A 174 25.76 -0.14 13.50
C GLY A 174 25.68 -1.21 12.40
N LEU A 175 24.47 -1.59 11.97
CA LEU A 175 24.21 -2.62 10.94
C LEU A 175 24.48 -2.13 9.49
N ALA A 176 25.70 -1.65 9.22
CA ALA A 176 26.07 -1.02 7.96
C ALA A 176 26.03 -1.96 6.73
N SER A 177 26.27 -3.26 6.93
CA SER A 177 26.32 -4.26 5.85
C SER A 177 25.00 -5.02 5.65
N LEU A 178 23.96 -4.72 6.42
CA LEU A 178 22.72 -5.48 6.38
C LEU A 178 22.01 -5.26 5.03
N ARG A 179 21.75 -6.35 4.31
CA ARG A 179 21.15 -6.30 2.97
C ARG A 179 19.69 -6.72 2.95
N SER A 180 19.32 -7.65 3.82
CA SER A 180 17.97 -8.19 3.92
C SER A 180 17.51 -8.20 5.37
N LEU A 181 16.29 -7.71 5.60
CA LEU A 181 15.62 -7.76 6.90
C LEU A 181 14.23 -8.37 6.70
N THR A 182 13.94 -9.40 7.48
CA THR A 182 12.60 -10.00 7.59
C THR A 182 12.05 -9.68 8.97
N LEU A 183 10.87 -9.06 9.04
CA LEU A 183 10.08 -8.97 10.25
C LEU A 183 8.79 -9.75 10.01
N GLN A 184 8.65 -10.90 10.67
CA GLN A 184 7.50 -11.78 10.51
C GLN A 184 6.90 -12.17 11.86
N ARG A 185 5.56 -12.16 11.96
CA ARG A 185 4.83 -12.56 13.18
C ARG A 185 5.34 -11.82 14.42
N CYS A 186 5.37 -10.49 14.35
CA CYS A 186 5.66 -9.60 15.47
C CYS A 186 4.40 -8.81 15.84
N ASN A 187 4.25 -8.43 17.11
CA ASN A 187 3.10 -7.68 17.61
C ASN A 187 3.33 -6.16 17.58
N LEU A 188 3.87 -5.67 16.46
CA LEU A 188 4.16 -4.26 16.26
C LEU A 188 2.88 -3.50 15.94
N SER A 189 2.61 -2.40 16.65
CA SER A 189 1.49 -1.51 16.37
C SER A 189 1.72 -0.62 15.15
N THR A 190 2.99 -0.31 14.85
CA THR A 190 3.40 0.57 13.75
C THR A 190 4.70 0.05 13.14
N VAL A 191 4.96 0.45 11.89
CA VAL A 191 6.25 0.17 11.26
C VAL A 191 7.32 1.03 11.98
N PRO A 192 8.47 0.44 12.37
CA PRO A 192 9.51 1.15 13.12
C PRO A 192 10.35 2.06 12.21
N THR A 193 9.74 3.10 11.66
CA THR A 193 10.32 4.02 10.66
C THR A 193 11.68 4.56 11.06
N HIS A 194 11.85 4.97 12.32
CA HIS A 194 13.10 5.60 12.80
C HIS A 194 14.23 4.58 12.91
N ALA A 195 13.93 3.36 13.38
CA ALA A 195 14.92 2.28 13.44
C ALA A 195 15.35 1.84 12.03
N LEU A 196 14.39 1.70 11.11
CA LEU A 196 14.68 1.32 9.72
C LEU A 196 15.53 2.38 9.00
N ALA A 197 15.39 3.67 9.32
CA ALA A 197 16.14 4.74 8.69
C ALA A 197 17.67 4.63 8.89
N HIS A 198 18.14 3.89 9.90
CA HIS A 198 19.56 3.61 10.11
C HIS A 198 20.14 2.53 9.17
N LEU A 199 19.29 1.78 8.47
CA LEU A 199 19.69 0.69 7.58
C LEU A 199 19.98 1.18 6.15
N HIS A 200 20.99 2.03 6.00
CA HIS A 200 21.33 2.67 4.72
C HIS A 200 21.73 1.69 3.60
N GLY A 201 22.21 0.51 3.97
CA GLY A 201 22.62 -0.57 3.05
C GLY A 201 21.50 -1.53 2.63
N LEU A 202 20.29 -1.38 3.19
CA LEU A 202 19.21 -2.35 3.02
C LEU A 202 18.70 -2.38 1.57
N THR A 203 18.64 -3.58 1.00
CA THR A 203 18.18 -3.81 -0.38
C THR A 203 16.83 -4.51 -0.44
N SER A 204 16.52 -5.34 0.55
CA SER A 204 15.28 -6.11 0.63
C SER A 204 14.68 -6.01 2.04
N LEU A 205 13.44 -5.53 2.12
CA LEU A 205 12.65 -5.45 3.34
C LEU A 205 11.40 -6.29 3.16
N ARG A 206 11.23 -7.29 4.03
CA ARG A 206 10.05 -8.15 4.07
C ARG A 206 9.33 -7.97 5.39
N LEU A 207 8.08 -7.54 5.33
CA LEU A 207 7.21 -7.38 6.48
C LEU A 207 6.02 -8.32 6.33
N ARG A 208 6.00 -9.42 7.09
CA ARG A 208 5.02 -10.49 6.94
C ARG A 208 4.21 -10.69 8.22
N ASP A 209 2.94 -11.04 8.10
CA ASP A 209 2.12 -11.44 9.26
C ASP A 209 2.17 -10.40 10.40
N LEU A 210 1.94 -9.12 10.08
CA LEU A 210 1.92 -8.04 11.08
C LEU A 210 0.49 -7.50 11.27
N GLY A 211 0.16 -7.14 12.51
CA GLY A 211 -1.14 -6.59 12.90
C GLY A 211 -1.28 -5.07 12.67
N ILE A 212 -0.63 -4.52 11.65
CA ILE A 212 -0.60 -3.07 11.40
C ILE A 212 -1.82 -2.69 10.55
N ALA A 213 -2.64 -1.77 11.08
CA ALA A 213 -3.89 -1.34 10.44
C ALA A 213 -3.71 -0.20 9.41
N GLU A 214 -2.73 0.68 9.63
CA GLU A 214 -2.50 1.83 8.76
C GLU A 214 -0.99 2.12 8.64
N LEU A 215 -0.57 2.48 7.42
CA LEU A 215 0.76 2.99 7.15
C LEU A 215 0.77 4.51 7.24
N GLN A 216 1.78 5.08 7.89
CA GLN A 216 1.93 6.53 8.02
C GLN A 216 2.63 7.13 6.78
N ALA A 217 2.49 8.44 6.60
CA ALA A 217 3.23 9.17 5.58
C ALA A 217 4.75 8.99 5.76
N HIS A 218 5.49 8.75 4.67
CA HIS A 218 6.96 8.61 4.69
C HIS A 218 7.49 7.45 5.58
N THR A 219 6.70 6.40 5.78
CA THR A 219 7.05 5.24 6.64
C THR A 219 8.41 4.61 6.31
N PHE A 220 8.83 4.65 5.05
CA PHE A 220 10.08 4.01 4.60
C PHE A 220 11.20 5.02 4.27
N LYS A 221 11.10 6.24 4.78
CA LYS A 221 12.13 7.28 4.58
C LYS A 221 13.47 6.82 5.18
N GLY A 222 14.57 7.14 4.49
CA GLY A 222 15.92 6.81 4.94
C GLY A 222 16.47 5.47 4.41
N LEU A 223 15.75 4.82 3.49
CA LEU A 223 16.16 3.56 2.85
C LEU A 223 16.55 3.79 1.36
N PRO A 224 17.69 4.45 1.07
CA PRO A 224 18.03 4.89 -0.30
C PRO A 224 18.37 3.75 -1.27
N ARG A 225 18.82 2.60 -0.75
CA ARG A 225 19.23 1.43 -1.55
C ARG A 225 18.15 0.35 -1.64
N LEU A 226 16.96 0.60 -1.09
CA LEU A 226 15.90 -0.39 -1.08
C LEU A 226 15.39 -0.64 -2.50
N LYS A 227 15.41 -1.91 -2.91
CA LYS A 227 14.96 -2.36 -4.24
C LYS A 227 13.75 -3.28 -4.17
N HIS A 228 13.60 -4.00 -3.07
CA HIS A 228 12.53 -4.97 -2.88
C HIS A 228 11.79 -4.66 -1.58
N LEU A 229 10.50 -4.35 -1.69
CA LEU A 229 9.59 -4.17 -0.57
C LEU A 229 8.45 -5.19 -0.68
N GLU A 230 8.31 -6.00 0.37
CA GLU A 230 7.23 -6.97 0.49
C GLU A 230 6.44 -6.70 1.78
N VAL A 231 5.14 -6.51 1.62
CA VAL A 231 4.14 -6.40 2.67
C VAL A 231 3.16 -7.54 2.46
N ASP A 232 3.22 -8.58 3.30
CA ASP A 232 2.41 -9.80 3.11
C ASP A 232 1.62 -10.14 4.37
N ARG A 233 0.36 -10.54 4.21
CA ARG A 233 -0.54 -10.96 5.29
C ARG A 233 -0.70 -9.89 6.38
N TRP A 234 -1.18 -8.72 5.99
CA TRP A 234 -1.58 -7.64 6.91
C TRP A 234 -3.11 -7.48 6.86
N PRO A 235 -3.86 -8.27 7.65
CA PRO A 235 -5.31 -8.39 7.50
C PRO A 235 -6.07 -7.11 7.87
N LEU A 236 -5.46 -6.24 8.70
CA LEU A 236 -6.06 -4.99 9.16
C LEU A 236 -5.75 -3.80 8.22
N LEU A 237 -4.86 -3.97 7.23
CA LEU A 237 -4.44 -2.87 6.36
C LEU A 237 -5.52 -2.59 5.29
N GLU A 238 -6.27 -1.50 5.47
CA GLU A 238 -7.36 -1.12 4.56
C GLU A 238 -6.97 -0.07 3.51
N GLY A 239 -5.98 0.77 3.85
CA GLY A 239 -5.58 1.91 3.03
C GLY A 239 -4.08 2.13 3.00
N PHE A 240 -3.62 2.83 1.97
CA PHE A 240 -2.22 3.14 1.77
C PHE A 240 -2.09 4.63 1.40
N PRO A 241 -1.53 5.51 2.25
CA PRO A 241 -1.48 6.92 1.95
C PRO A 241 -0.52 7.20 0.79
N THR A 242 -0.80 8.27 0.04
CA THR A 242 -0.06 8.62 -1.19
C THR A 242 1.44 8.87 -0.95
N SER A 243 1.81 9.33 0.25
CA SER A 243 3.18 9.66 0.64
C SER A 243 3.94 8.52 1.34
N ALA A 244 3.34 7.35 1.58
CA ALA A 244 4.02 6.26 2.29
C ALA A 244 5.24 5.70 1.54
N LEU A 245 5.19 5.64 0.20
CA LEU A 245 6.30 5.16 -0.65
C LEU A 245 7.19 6.30 -1.18
N GLN A 246 6.96 7.54 -0.74
CA GLN A 246 7.70 8.68 -1.26
C GLN A 246 9.18 8.60 -0.86
N GLY A 247 10.06 8.84 -1.84
CA GLY A 247 11.52 8.79 -1.65
C GLY A 247 12.13 7.40 -1.83
N LEU A 248 11.33 6.38 -2.13
CA LEU A 248 11.82 5.05 -2.49
C LEU A 248 12.07 4.94 -4.01
N ASN A 249 13.04 4.10 -4.37
CA ASN A 249 13.33 3.76 -5.77
C ASN A 249 13.36 2.23 -5.94
N LEU A 250 12.17 1.64 -5.85
CA LEU A 250 11.94 0.20 -5.86
C LEU A 250 11.99 -0.40 -7.28
N SER A 251 12.41 -1.65 -7.35
CA SER A 251 12.29 -2.52 -8.52
C SER A 251 11.10 -3.48 -8.41
N THR A 252 10.82 -3.94 -7.19
CA THR A 252 9.69 -4.85 -6.92
C THR A 252 8.90 -4.36 -5.72
N LEU A 253 7.58 -4.30 -5.89
CA LEU A 253 6.64 -3.99 -4.83
C LEU A 253 5.60 -5.11 -4.76
N SER A 254 5.53 -5.78 -3.62
CA SER A 254 4.51 -6.79 -3.36
C SER A 254 3.72 -6.38 -2.13
N ILE A 255 2.42 -6.18 -2.29
CA ILE A 255 1.47 -5.95 -1.21
C ILE A 255 0.37 -6.99 -1.36
N THR A 256 0.47 -8.08 -0.59
CA THR A 256 -0.36 -9.27 -0.77
C THR A 256 -1.07 -9.69 0.51
N HIS A 257 -2.22 -10.33 0.38
CA HIS A 257 -3.04 -10.77 1.52
C HIS A 257 -3.36 -9.62 2.48
N THR A 258 -3.96 -8.56 1.94
CA THR A 258 -4.32 -7.33 2.66
C THR A 258 -5.79 -7.01 2.47
N ASN A 259 -6.31 -6.05 3.23
CA ASN A 259 -7.69 -5.57 3.06
C ASN A 259 -7.76 -4.29 2.19
N LEU A 260 -6.78 -4.09 1.30
CA LEU A 260 -6.74 -2.89 0.47
C LEU A 260 -7.96 -2.78 -0.43
N THR A 261 -8.66 -1.65 -0.35
CA THR A 261 -9.85 -1.35 -1.16
C THR A 261 -9.52 -0.58 -2.43
N SER A 262 -8.41 0.15 -2.45
CA SER A 262 -7.93 0.97 -3.56
C SER A 262 -6.46 0.66 -3.90
N VAL A 263 -6.06 0.99 -5.13
CA VAL A 263 -4.68 0.84 -5.58
C VAL A 263 -3.76 1.89 -4.95
N PRO A 264 -2.51 1.54 -4.58
CA PRO A 264 -1.55 2.51 -4.06
C PRO A 264 -1.05 3.44 -5.18
N VAL A 265 -0.70 4.68 -4.82
CA VAL A 265 -0.09 5.64 -5.76
C VAL A 265 1.37 5.26 -5.97
N VAL A 266 1.67 4.74 -7.17
CA VAL A 266 3.01 4.23 -7.53
C VAL A 266 3.72 5.10 -8.57
N THR A 267 3.17 6.25 -8.94
CA THR A 267 3.69 7.13 -10.01
C THR A 267 5.12 7.61 -9.81
N ASN A 268 5.61 7.62 -8.56
CA ASN A 268 6.98 8.04 -8.23
C ASN A 268 8.01 6.89 -8.33
N LEU A 269 7.57 5.65 -8.57
CA LEU A 269 8.43 4.46 -8.62
C LEU A 269 8.82 4.13 -10.07
N LEU A 270 9.52 5.05 -10.73
CA LEU A 270 9.84 4.98 -12.18
C LEU A 270 10.65 3.75 -12.62
N TYR A 271 11.30 3.06 -11.68
CA TYR A 271 12.12 1.87 -11.95
C TYR A 271 11.43 0.55 -11.59
N LEU A 272 10.15 0.59 -11.22
CA LEU A 272 9.41 -0.60 -10.82
C LEU A 272 9.19 -1.51 -12.04
N THR A 273 9.61 -2.77 -11.91
CA THR A 273 9.44 -3.80 -12.94
C THR A 273 8.36 -4.81 -12.54
N HIS A 274 8.17 -5.05 -11.25
CA HIS A 274 7.20 -6.01 -10.73
C HIS A 274 6.29 -5.36 -9.68
N LEU A 275 4.98 -5.45 -9.92
CA LEU A 275 3.95 -5.02 -8.98
C LEU A 275 2.98 -6.18 -8.70
N ASN A 276 2.83 -6.52 -7.43
CA ASN A 276 1.90 -7.54 -6.99
C ASN A 276 0.95 -6.98 -5.92
N LEU A 277 -0.35 -6.98 -6.23
CA LEU A 277 -1.47 -6.53 -5.38
C LEU A 277 -2.49 -7.67 -5.20
N SER A 278 -2.03 -8.92 -5.25
CA SER A 278 -2.89 -10.10 -5.18
C SER A 278 -3.43 -10.33 -3.77
N TYR A 279 -4.59 -10.99 -3.68
CA TYR A 279 -5.28 -11.29 -2.42
C TYR A 279 -5.62 -10.02 -1.62
N SER A 280 -6.10 -8.98 -2.32
CA SER A 280 -6.61 -7.74 -1.74
C SER A 280 -8.15 -7.65 -1.88
N ARG A 281 -8.76 -6.48 -1.61
CA ARG A 281 -10.19 -6.23 -1.83
C ARG A 281 -10.44 -5.09 -2.84
N ILE A 282 -9.56 -4.98 -3.83
CA ILE A 282 -9.57 -3.94 -4.86
C ILE A 282 -10.68 -4.25 -5.86
N ARG A 283 -11.73 -3.42 -5.87
CA ARG A 283 -12.90 -3.61 -6.75
C ARG A 283 -12.74 -3.04 -8.15
N VAL A 284 -11.96 -1.96 -8.29
CA VAL A 284 -11.80 -1.24 -9.56
C VAL A 284 -10.33 -0.85 -9.74
N LEU A 285 -9.80 -1.06 -10.93
CA LEU A 285 -8.53 -0.46 -11.35
C LEU A 285 -8.84 0.86 -12.09
N PRO A 286 -8.51 2.02 -11.52
CA PRO A 286 -8.91 3.32 -12.06
C PRO A 286 -8.10 3.72 -13.28
N ALA A 287 -8.59 4.65 -14.09
CA ALA A 287 -7.85 5.15 -15.26
C ALA A 287 -6.51 5.83 -14.86
N GLY A 288 -5.45 5.58 -15.63
CA GLY A 288 -4.18 6.32 -15.53
C GLY A 288 -3.34 6.15 -14.25
N TRP A 289 -3.68 5.21 -13.36
CA TRP A 289 -2.93 5.03 -12.10
C TRP A 289 -1.49 4.49 -12.27
N LEU A 290 -1.18 3.90 -13.43
CA LEU A 290 0.16 3.45 -13.82
C LEU A 290 0.89 4.45 -14.74
N ARG A 291 0.47 5.71 -14.75
CA ARG A 291 1.10 6.73 -15.58
C ARG A 291 2.58 6.88 -15.22
N GLY A 292 3.45 6.81 -16.24
CA GLY A 292 4.91 6.93 -16.10
C GLY A 292 5.62 5.64 -15.67
N MET A 293 4.91 4.50 -15.62
CA MET A 293 5.48 3.20 -15.23
C MET A 293 6.03 2.43 -16.43
N ASP A 294 6.89 3.06 -17.24
CA ASP A 294 7.33 2.52 -18.53
C ASP A 294 8.11 1.22 -18.42
N ARG A 295 8.73 0.96 -17.27
CA ARG A 295 9.53 -0.24 -17.01
C ARG A 295 8.75 -1.38 -16.37
N LEU A 296 7.46 -1.20 -16.10
CA LEU A 296 6.66 -2.22 -15.45
C LEU A 296 6.44 -3.40 -16.41
N GLU A 297 6.99 -4.56 -16.07
CA GLU A 297 6.92 -5.77 -16.90
C GLU A 297 5.82 -6.72 -16.42
N VAL A 298 5.61 -6.79 -15.09
CA VAL A 298 4.73 -7.77 -14.46
C VAL A 298 3.77 -7.08 -13.50
N LEU A 299 2.48 -7.23 -13.76
CA LEU A 299 1.40 -6.81 -12.86
C LEU A 299 0.55 -8.02 -12.45
N ARG A 300 0.44 -8.26 -11.15
CA ARG A 300 -0.42 -9.31 -10.59
C ARG A 300 -1.46 -8.74 -9.64
N VAL A 301 -2.73 -9.02 -9.91
CA VAL A 301 -3.90 -8.63 -9.10
C VAL A 301 -4.84 -9.84 -9.02
N ARG A 302 -4.33 -10.98 -8.54
CA ARG A 302 -5.10 -12.22 -8.42
C ARG A 302 -6.02 -12.16 -7.20
N GLN A 303 -7.24 -12.69 -7.30
CA GLN A 303 -8.16 -12.85 -6.16
C GLN A 303 -8.34 -11.56 -5.34
N ALA A 304 -8.57 -10.43 -6.03
CA ALA A 304 -8.76 -9.12 -5.42
C ALA A 304 -10.23 -8.68 -5.32
N ASN A 305 -11.17 -9.52 -5.77
CA ASN A 305 -12.58 -9.17 -6.01
C ASN A 305 -12.78 -8.05 -7.04
N LEU A 306 -11.92 -8.02 -8.05
CA LEU A 306 -11.96 -7.01 -9.11
C LEU A 306 -13.23 -7.18 -9.96
N LEU A 307 -14.04 -6.12 -10.06
CA LEU A 307 -15.30 -6.07 -10.81
C LEU A 307 -15.11 -5.46 -12.20
N SER A 308 -14.30 -4.40 -12.30
CA SER A 308 -14.04 -3.69 -13.54
C SER A 308 -12.62 -3.11 -13.61
N VAL A 309 -12.16 -2.91 -14.83
CA VAL A 309 -10.93 -2.18 -15.14
C VAL A 309 -11.34 -1.00 -16.01
N GLU A 310 -11.06 0.22 -15.55
CA GLU A 310 -11.44 1.42 -16.31
C GLU A 310 -10.61 1.52 -17.60
N PRO A 311 -11.15 2.14 -18.67
CA PRO A 311 -10.38 2.47 -19.86
C PRO A 311 -9.10 3.23 -19.47
N GLN A 312 -8.01 2.99 -20.19
CA GLN A 312 -6.69 3.59 -19.92
C GLN A 312 -6.08 3.26 -18.54
N ALA A 313 -6.59 2.26 -17.79
CA ALA A 313 -6.00 1.90 -16.49
C ALA A 313 -4.52 1.49 -16.60
N PHE A 314 -4.11 0.85 -17.69
CA PHE A 314 -2.71 0.45 -17.92
C PHE A 314 -1.95 1.43 -18.83
N GLN A 315 -2.48 2.63 -19.05
CA GLN A 315 -1.80 3.66 -19.81
C GLN A 315 -0.52 4.11 -19.08
N GLY A 316 0.61 4.05 -19.80
CA GLY A 316 1.94 4.34 -19.25
C GLY A 316 2.75 3.11 -18.85
N ALA A 317 2.15 1.91 -18.82
CA ALA A 317 2.87 0.64 -18.64
C ALA A 317 3.28 0.04 -20.00
N SER A 318 4.14 0.76 -20.73
CA SER A 318 4.52 0.43 -22.12
C SER A 318 5.28 -0.91 -22.25
N SER A 319 6.03 -1.31 -21.24
CA SER A 319 6.77 -2.59 -21.20
C SER A 319 5.99 -3.74 -20.54
N LEU A 320 4.68 -3.60 -20.32
CA LEU A 320 3.90 -4.63 -19.61
C LEU A 320 3.82 -5.92 -20.43
N ARG A 321 4.45 -6.99 -19.94
CA ARG A 321 4.53 -8.30 -20.60
C ARG A 321 3.57 -9.31 -20.01
N ILE A 322 3.41 -9.29 -18.69
CA ILE A 322 2.60 -10.27 -17.95
C ILE A 322 1.55 -9.53 -17.12
N LEU A 323 0.29 -9.83 -17.39
CA LEU A 323 -0.84 -9.35 -16.61
C LEU A 323 -1.61 -10.55 -16.03
N ASP A 324 -1.67 -10.62 -14.71
CA ASP A 324 -2.41 -11.64 -13.97
C ASP A 324 -3.61 -11.03 -13.24
N LEU A 325 -4.81 -11.38 -13.70
CA LEU A 325 -6.11 -11.00 -13.17
C LEU A 325 -6.96 -12.24 -12.83
N CYS A 326 -6.34 -13.39 -12.60
CA CYS A 326 -7.08 -14.63 -12.32
C CYS A 326 -7.89 -14.58 -11.03
N TYR A 327 -8.94 -15.40 -10.95
CA TYR A 327 -9.80 -15.56 -9.77
C TYR A 327 -10.45 -14.25 -9.29
N ASN A 328 -10.89 -13.41 -10.23
CA ASN A 328 -11.60 -12.17 -9.93
C ASN A 328 -13.10 -12.29 -10.32
N ARG A 329 -13.79 -11.15 -10.37
CA ARG A 329 -15.21 -11.05 -10.73
C ARG A 329 -15.39 -10.21 -12.01
N LEU A 330 -14.38 -10.20 -12.88
CA LEU A 330 -14.41 -9.42 -14.12
C LEU A 330 -15.44 -10.00 -15.10
N ALA A 331 -16.35 -9.14 -15.56
CA ALA A 331 -17.25 -9.49 -16.64
C ALA A 331 -16.62 -9.29 -18.03
N THR A 332 -15.68 -8.36 -18.17
CA THR A 332 -15.03 -8.08 -19.46
C THR A 332 -13.66 -7.42 -19.24
N LEU A 333 -12.87 -7.33 -20.32
CA LEU A 333 -11.61 -6.60 -20.38
C LEU A 333 -11.49 -5.95 -21.76
N GLU A 334 -11.69 -4.64 -21.83
CA GLU A 334 -11.71 -3.89 -23.08
C GLU A 334 -10.30 -3.59 -23.62
N ARG A 335 -10.16 -3.48 -24.95
CA ARG A 335 -8.90 -3.08 -25.60
C ARG A 335 -8.43 -1.67 -25.19
N SER A 336 -9.37 -0.80 -24.85
CA SER A 336 -9.17 0.59 -24.42
C SER A 336 -8.37 0.72 -23.11
N VAL A 337 -8.27 -0.36 -22.33
CA VAL A 337 -7.52 -0.42 -21.08
C VAL A 337 -6.00 -0.40 -21.32
N PHE A 338 -5.55 -0.99 -22.43
CA PHE A 338 -4.14 -1.17 -22.75
C PHE A 338 -3.59 0.01 -23.55
N PRO A 339 -2.27 0.30 -23.44
CA PRO A 339 -1.62 1.24 -24.33
C PRO A 339 -1.68 0.76 -25.79
N VAL A 340 -1.38 1.66 -26.73
CA VAL A 340 -1.30 1.33 -28.16
C VAL A 340 -0.18 0.33 -28.43
N THR A 341 0.87 0.30 -27.61
CA THR A 341 2.01 -0.61 -27.71
C THR A 341 1.65 -2.04 -27.30
N GLU A 342 1.85 -3.01 -28.19
CA GLU A 342 1.46 -4.41 -28.00
C GLU A 342 2.54 -5.29 -27.33
N ALA A 343 3.15 -4.81 -26.25
CA ALA A 343 4.18 -5.57 -25.51
C ALA A 343 3.65 -6.77 -24.72
N LEU A 344 2.32 -6.84 -24.50
CA LEU A 344 1.70 -7.87 -23.67
C LEU A 344 1.80 -9.24 -24.32
N GLN A 345 2.46 -10.18 -23.64
CA GLN A 345 2.72 -11.55 -24.09
C GLN A 345 1.81 -12.55 -23.37
N THR A 346 1.61 -12.36 -22.06
CA THR A 346 0.87 -13.28 -21.19
C THR A 346 -0.27 -12.55 -20.50
N LEU A 347 -1.48 -13.06 -20.68
CA LEU A 347 -2.68 -12.56 -20.02
C LEU A 347 -3.34 -13.70 -19.26
N LEU A 348 -3.23 -13.70 -17.94
CA LEU A 348 -3.90 -14.67 -17.08
C LEU A 348 -5.21 -14.06 -16.61
N ILE A 349 -6.34 -14.43 -17.23
CA ILE A 349 -7.69 -13.94 -16.88
C ILE A 349 -8.65 -15.08 -16.54
N GLY A 350 -8.12 -16.29 -16.33
CA GLY A 350 -8.89 -17.47 -15.94
C GLY A 350 -9.69 -17.26 -14.65
N GLN A 351 -10.76 -18.05 -14.50
CA GLN A 351 -11.63 -18.00 -13.31
C GLN A 351 -12.23 -16.59 -13.08
N ASN A 352 -12.79 -16.01 -14.14
CA ASN A 352 -13.59 -14.80 -14.13
C ASN A 352 -14.93 -15.08 -14.84
N PRO A 353 -16.06 -14.47 -14.43
CA PRO A 353 -17.35 -14.65 -15.07
C PRO A 353 -17.44 -13.85 -16.40
N LEU A 354 -16.60 -14.17 -17.38
CA LEU A 354 -16.44 -13.38 -18.61
C LEU A 354 -17.67 -13.45 -19.52
N VAL A 355 -18.22 -12.29 -19.85
CA VAL A 355 -19.28 -12.13 -20.86
C VAL A 355 -18.63 -12.00 -22.24
N CYS A 356 -18.72 -13.06 -23.04
CA CYS A 356 -18.14 -13.17 -24.37
C CYS A 356 -19.02 -12.48 -25.42
N ASP A 357 -19.02 -11.14 -25.38
CA ASP A 357 -19.58 -10.25 -26.38
C ASP A 357 -18.48 -9.55 -27.20
N CYS A 358 -18.84 -8.58 -28.04
CA CYS A 358 -17.87 -7.88 -28.89
C CYS A 358 -16.70 -7.21 -28.12
N ARG A 359 -16.83 -6.93 -26.81
CA ARG A 359 -15.76 -6.31 -26.02
C ARG A 359 -14.57 -7.23 -25.79
N LEU A 360 -14.77 -8.55 -25.83
CA LEU A 360 -13.69 -9.54 -25.71
C LEU A 360 -13.18 -10.02 -27.07
N ARG A 361 -13.81 -9.60 -28.17
CA ARG A 361 -13.46 -10.04 -29.53
C ARG A 361 -11.99 -9.80 -29.89
N TRP A 362 -11.42 -8.68 -29.43
CA TRP A 362 -10.01 -8.36 -29.64
C TRP A 362 -9.06 -9.40 -29.05
N LEU A 363 -9.44 -10.16 -28.01
CA LEU A 363 -8.61 -11.23 -27.45
C LEU A 363 -8.54 -12.44 -28.37
N LEU A 364 -9.62 -12.70 -29.11
CA LEU A 364 -9.74 -13.85 -30.01
C LEU A 364 -9.06 -13.58 -31.36
N GLU A 365 -9.11 -12.32 -31.82
CA GLU A 365 -8.57 -11.90 -33.12
C GLU A 365 -7.13 -11.39 -33.06
N ARG A 366 -6.51 -11.34 -31.88
CA ARG A 366 -5.16 -10.78 -31.72
C ARG A 366 -4.09 -11.67 -32.36
N THR A 367 -3.20 -11.02 -33.12
CA THR A 367 -2.00 -11.63 -33.70
C THR A 367 -0.74 -10.89 -33.26
N PRO A 368 0.22 -11.53 -32.56
CA PRO A 368 0.24 -12.94 -32.14
C PRO A 368 -0.76 -13.24 -30.99
N PRO A 369 -1.20 -14.51 -30.85
CA PRO A 369 -2.13 -14.90 -29.78
C PRO A 369 -1.49 -14.76 -28.39
N LEU A 370 -2.31 -14.41 -27.40
CA LEU A 370 -1.90 -14.30 -26.00
C LEU A 370 -1.71 -15.67 -25.34
N LEU A 371 -0.74 -15.76 -24.43
CA LEU A 371 -0.57 -16.93 -23.57
C LEU A 371 -1.47 -16.81 -22.34
N TYR A 372 -2.40 -17.76 -22.16
CA TYR A 372 -3.37 -17.79 -21.05
C TYR A 372 -2.92 -18.58 -19.81
N GLY A 373 -1.75 -19.25 -19.87
CA GLY A 373 -1.25 -20.11 -18.79
C GLY A 373 -2.08 -21.38 -18.57
N ASP A 374 -1.99 -21.98 -17.37
CA ASP A 374 -2.64 -23.26 -17.07
C ASP A 374 -4.16 -23.13 -16.90
N VAL A 375 -4.62 -22.00 -16.36
CA VAL A 375 -6.04 -21.74 -16.08
C VAL A 375 -6.65 -20.97 -17.25
N GLN A 376 -7.32 -21.70 -18.14
CA GLN A 376 -7.93 -21.10 -19.32
C GLN A 376 -9.09 -20.16 -18.95
N PRO A 377 -9.26 -19.04 -19.68
CA PRO A 377 -10.44 -18.20 -19.53
C PRO A 377 -11.64 -18.83 -20.22
N GLU A 378 -12.77 -18.87 -19.52
CA GLU A 378 -14.02 -19.46 -19.99
C GLU A 378 -15.11 -18.39 -20.07
N CYS A 379 -16.01 -18.54 -21.05
CA CYS A 379 -17.18 -17.68 -21.15
C CYS A 379 -18.22 -18.07 -20.10
N SER A 380 -18.79 -17.10 -19.38
CA SER A 380 -19.97 -17.29 -18.52
C SER A 380 -21.27 -17.03 -19.28
N ALA A 381 -21.23 -16.13 -20.26
CA ALA A 381 -22.33 -15.73 -21.12
C ALA A 381 -21.79 -15.41 -22.53
N PRO A 382 -22.63 -15.47 -23.58
CA PRO A 382 -24.02 -15.91 -23.58
C PRO A 382 -24.18 -17.43 -23.35
N ALA A 383 -25.38 -17.90 -23.00
CA ALA A 383 -25.64 -19.31 -22.63
C ALA A 383 -25.05 -20.37 -23.60
N PRO A 384 -25.04 -20.19 -24.94
CA PRO A 384 -24.43 -21.15 -25.87
C PRO A 384 -22.91 -21.29 -25.77
N LEU A 385 -22.24 -20.30 -25.17
CA LEU A 385 -20.79 -20.29 -24.95
C LEU A 385 -20.42 -20.56 -23.49
N ALA A 386 -21.39 -20.66 -22.58
CA ALA A 386 -21.13 -20.83 -21.16
C ALA A 386 -20.27 -22.09 -20.88
N GLY A 387 -19.18 -21.94 -20.13
CA GLY A 387 -18.22 -22.99 -19.79
C GLY A 387 -17.23 -23.35 -20.90
N LYS A 388 -17.32 -22.73 -22.08
CA LYS A 388 -16.34 -22.96 -23.16
C LYS A 388 -15.10 -22.08 -22.97
N PRO A 389 -13.88 -22.62 -23.11
CA PRO A 389 -12.67 -21.82 -23.06
C PRO A 389 -12.54 -20.97 -24.32
N LEU A 390 -11.97 -19.76 -24.20
CA LEU A 390 -11.87 -18.81 -25.30
C LEU A 390 -11.07 -19.36 -26.49
N ARG A 391 -10.05 -20.18 -26.24
CA ARG A 391 -9.19 -20.76 -27.28
C ARG A 391 -9.92 -21.76 -28.19
N ASP A 392 -10.99 -22.38 -27.70
CA ASP A 392 -11.72 -23.43 -28.42
C ASP A 392 -12.91 -22.88 -29.22
N LEU A 393 -13.10 -21.56 -29.21
CA LEU A 393 -14.14 -20.90 -29.98
C LEU A 393 -13.79 -20.90 -31.47
N VAL A 394 -14.66 -21.51 -32.29
CA VAL A 394 -14.52 -21.50 -33.75
C VAL A 394 -15.09 -20.23 -34.36
N GLU A 395 -14.59 -19.82 -35.53
CA GLU A 395 -14.99 -18.59 -36.24
C GLU A 395 -16.52 -18.43 -36.41
N ALA A 396 -17.22 -19.53 -36.71
CA ALA A 396 -18.69 -19.53 -36.83
C ALA A 396 -19.41 -19.17 -35.52
N GLN A 397 -18.86 -19.58 -34.37
CA GLN A 397 -19.41 -19.21 -33.06
C GLN A 397 -19.06 -17.76 -32.71
N ILE A 398 -17.85 -17.30 -33.03
CA ILE A 398 -17.40 -15.92 -32.81
C ILE A 398 -18.32 -14.95 -33.56
N SER A 399 -18.53 -15.19 -34.86
CA SER A 399 -19.37 -14.35 -35.71
C SER A 399 -20.85 -14.32 -35.29
N ARG A 400 -21.37 -15.40 -34.67
CA ARG A 400 -22.79 -15.50 -34.28
C ARG A 400 -23.08 -15.00 -32.86
N TYR A 401 -22.18 -15.26 -31.91
CA TYR A 401 -22.44 -15.04 -30.48
C TYR A 401 -21.60 -13.93 -29.86
N VAL A 402 -20.39 -13.66 -30.38
CA VAL A 402 -19.47 -12.64 -29.85
C VAL A 402 -19.74 -11.29 -30.56
N ILE A 403 -20.98 -10.83 -30.44
CA ILE A 403 -21.51 -9.62 -31.09
C ILE A 403 -22.10 -8.67 -30.05
N CYS A 404 -22.21 -7.39 -30.41
CA CYS A 404 -22.92 -6.39 -29.63
C CYS A 404 -24.03 -5.77 -30.47
N THR A 405 -25.12 -5.37 -29.83
CA THR A 405 -26.24 -4.68 -30.48
C THR A 405 -26.17 -3.19 -30.16
N LYS A 406 -26.29 -2.36 -31.20
CA LYS A 406 -26.33 -0.90 -31.03
C LYS A 406 -27.47 -0.49 -30.10
N PRO A 407 -27.28 0.56 -29.28
CA PRO A 407 -28.31 1.00 -28.38
C PRO A 407 -29.50 1.55 -29.17
N ARG A 408 -30.70 1.40 -28.60
CA ARG A 408 -31.95 1.97 -29.09
C ARG A 408 -32.60 2.71 -27.95
N VAL A 409 -32.84 4.01 -28.12
CA VAL A 409 -33.51 4.82 -27.11
C VAL A 409 -35.01 4.48 -27.15
N ILE A 410 -35.51 3.89 -26.06
CA ILE A 410 -36.90 3.59 -25.83
C ILE A 410 -37.53 4.84 -25.22
N SER A 411 -38.12 5.67 -26.08
CA SER A 411 -38.90 6.83 -25.64
C SER A 411 -40.16 6.37 -24.92
N MET A 412 -40.39 6.87 -23.70
CA MET A 412 -41.64 6.68 -22.97
C MET A 412 -42.53 7.89 -23.28
N ALA A 413 -43.72 7.64 -23.82
CA ALA A 413 -44.58 8.64 -24.44
C ALA A 413 -45.09 9.71 -23.45
N SER A 414 -44.38 10.83 -23.34
CA SER A 414 -44.94 12.14 -22.97
C SER A 414 -43.90 13.25 -23.24
N TYR A 415 -43.97 13.87 -24.40
CA TYR A 415 -43.28 15.13 -24.70
C TYR A 415 -44.30 16.15 -25.17
N PRO A 416 -44.20 17.44 -24.77
CA PRO A 416 -43.03 18.15 -24.21
C PRO A 416 -42.96 18.24 -22.67
N ALA A 417 -41.75 18.27 -22.12
CA ALA A 417 -41.50 18.53 -20.71
C ALA A 417 -41.66 20.04 -20.42
N GLN A 418 -42.77 20.42 -19.81
CA GLN A 418 -43.01 21.77 -19.33
C GLN A 418 -42.82 21.79 -17.82
N ALA A 419 -42.11 22.81 -17.32
CA ALA A 419 -41.91 23.03 -15.89
C ALA A 419 -42.25 24.48 -15.56
N GLU A 420 -42.70 24.74 -14.34
CA GLU A 420 -42.75 26.11 -13.83
C GLU A 420 -41.43 26.44 -13.12
N GLU A 421 -41.08 27.72 -13.09
CA GLU A 421 -39.95 28.21 -12.32
C GLU A 421 -40.02 27.72 -10.86
N GLY A 422 -38.93 27.15 -10.37
CA GLY A 422 -38.83 26.61 -9.02
C GLY A 422 -39.31 25.16 -8.85
N GLN A 423 -40.02 24.58 -9.83
CA GLN A 423 -40.54 23.20 -9.74
C GLN A 423 -39.52 22.14 -10.15
N ARG A 424 -39.77 20.89 -9.76
CA ARG A 424 -38.98 19.73 -10.21
C ARG A 424 -39.39 19.34 -11.64
N ALA A 425 -38.41 19.05 -12.48
CA ALA A 425 -38.63 18.59 -13.85
C ALA A 425 -37.81 17.35 -14.18
N TRP A 426 -38.31 16.54 -15.11
CA TRP A 426 -37.70 15.27 -15.51
C TRP A 426 -37.67 15.16 -17.03
N LEU A 427 -36.51 14.75 -17.56
CA LEU A 427 -36.40 14.30 -18.95
C LEU A 427 -36.08 12.80 -18.92
N TYR A 428 -37.03 12.00 -19.39
CA TYR A 428 -36.86 10.55 -19.44
C TYR A 428 -36.01 10.15 -20.64
N CYS A 429 -35.08 9.23 -20.42
CA CYS A 429 -34.33 8.56 -21.48
C CYS A 429 -33.99 7.14 -21.01
N SER A 430 -34.69 6.15 -21.56
CA SER A 430 -34.38 4.74 -21.38
C SER A 430 -33.79 4.22 -22.67
N ALA A 431 -32.78 3.36 -22.60
CA ALA A 431 -32.16 2.77 -23.78
C ALA A 431 -31.89 1.29 -23.57
N ASP A 432 -32.19 0.50 -24.59
CA ASP A 432 -31.91 -0.94 -24.65
C ASP A 432 -30.76 -1.23 -25.61
N GLY A 433 -29.99 -2.26 -25.34
CA GLY A 433 -28.79 -2.64 -26.09
C GLY A 433 -27.97 -3.68 -25.34
N ALA A 434 -27.13 -4.41 -26.07
CA ALA A 434 -26.25 -5.44 -25.53
C ALA A 434 -24.79 -5.12 -25.91
N PRO A 435 -23.89 -4.84 -24.95
CA PRO A 435 -24.14 -4.71 -23.51
C PRO A 435 -25.03 -3.50 -23.17
N PRO A 436 -25.62 -3.45 -21.95
CA PRO A 436 -26.46 -2.35 -21.50
C PRO A 436 -25.75 -1.00 -21.69
N PRO A 437 -26.37 -0.03 -22.37
CA PRO A 437 -25.72 1.23 -22.69
C PRO A 437 -25.58 2.16 -21.50
N SER A 438 -24.51 2.94 -21.50
CA SER A 438 -24.34 4.08 -20.60
C SER A 438 -25.09 5.30 -21.15
N VAL A 439 -25.83 6.00 -20.30
CA VAL A 439 -26.61 7.18 -20.67
C VAL A 439 -25.95 8.45 -20.16
N SER A 440 -25.83 9.45 -21.03
CA SER A 440 -25.34 10.79 -20.72
C SER A 440 -26.20 11.85 -21.40
N TRP A 441 -26.18 13.09 -20.92
CA TRP A 441 -26.96 14.19 -21.45
C TRP A 441 -26.08 15.34 -21.91
N LEU A 442 -26.42 15.92 -23.06
CA LEU A 442 -25.84 17.15 -23.59
C LEU A 442 -26.80 18.31 -23.33
N THR A 443 -26.31 19.36 -22.68
CA THR A 443 -27.07 20.59 -22.44
C THR A 443 -27.15 21.47 -23.70
N PRO A 444 -28.03 22.49 -23.73
CA PRO A 444 -28.05 23.48 -24.81
C PRO A 444 -26.70 24.16 -25.05
N LEU A 445 -25.89 24.29 -23.99
CA LEU A 445 -24.52 24.83 -24.03
C LEU A 445 -23.45 23.78 -24.38
N ARG A 446 -23.84 22.62 -24.91
CA ARG A 446 -22.97 21.48 -25.26
C ARG A 446 -22.11 20.95 -24.11
N ARG A 447 -22.59 21.06 -22.86
CA ARG A 447 -21.92 20.44 -21.70
C ARG A 447 -22.43 19.02 -21.50
N HIS A 448 -21.53 18.09 -21.20
CA HIS A 448 -21.89 16.71 -20.87
C HIS A 448 -22.22 16.57 -19.38
N ILE A 449 -23.38 15.99 -19.08
CA ILE A 449 -23.82 15.59 -17.74
C ILE A 449 -23.87 14.07 -17.71
N THR A 450 -23.27 13.48 -16.68
CA THR A 450 -23.20 12.03 -16.50
C THR A 450 -23.74 11.65 -15.12
N THR A 451 -23.86 10.35 -14.85
CA THR A 451 -24.22 9.85 -13.51
C THR A 451 -23.20 10.21 -12.42
N LYS A 452 -21.97 10.62 -12.80
CA LYS A 452 -20.93 11.12 -11.86
C LYS A 452 -21.10 12.61 -11.53
N SER A 453 -21.93 13.35 -12.27
CA SER A 453 -22.13 14.79 -12.07
C SER A 453 -23.04 15.06 -10.88
N THR A 454 -22.60 15.91 -9.95
CA THR A 454 -23.38 16.35 -8.78
C THR A 454 -23.80 17.82 -8.95
N GLY A 455 -25.05 18.15 -8.63
CA GLY A 455 -25.53 19.54 -8.71
C GLY A 455 -27.05 19.65 -8.63
N ARG A 456 -27.57 20.79 -9.11
CA ARG A 456 -29.01 21.07 -9.23
C ARG A 456 -29.68 20.17 -10.31
N VAL A 457 -28.90 19.77 -11.31
CA VAL A 457 -29.30 18.85 -12.38
C VAL A 457 -28.52 17.54 -12.23
N VAL A 458 -29.22 16.40 -12.17
CA VAL A 458 -28.63 15.08 -11.87
C VAL A 458 -29.15 14.03 -12.85
N VAL A 459 -28.28 13.10 -13.27
CA VAL A 459 -28.67 11.94 -14.09
C VAL A 459 -28.83 10.72 -13.19
N HIS A 460 -30.00 10.08 -13.24
CA HIS A 460 -30.33 8.87 -12.50
C HIS A 460 -29.80 7.60 -13.18
N THR A 461 -29.76 6.48 -12.45
CA THR A 461 -29.30 5.18 -12.95
C THR A 461 -30.17 4.60 -14.08
N ASN A 462 -31.45 5.01 -14.13
CA ASN A 462 -32.36 4.70 -15.23
C ASN A 462 -32.13 5.55 -16.49
N GLY A 463 -31.17 6.48 -16.47
CA GLY A 463 -30.85 7.39 -17.56
C GLY A 463 -31.62 8.72 -17.58
N SER A 464 -32.61 8.91 -16.70
CA SER A 464 -33.40 10.15 -16.66
C SER A 464 -32.64 11.34 -16.06
N LEU A 465 -32.83 12.53 -16.64
CA LEU A 465 -32.28 13.80 -16.16
C LEU A 465 -33.29 14.47 -15.25
N GLU A 466 -32.91 14.72 -14.00
CA GLU A 466 -33.71 15.44 -13.01
C GLU A 466 -33.20 16.87 -12.84
N PHE A 467 -34.11 17.83 -12.89
CA PHE A 467 -33.93 19.20 -12.44
C PHE A 467 -34.59 19.31 -11.06
N ARG A 468 -33.80 19.52 -9.99
CA ARG A 468 -34.35 19.67 -8.63
C ARG A 468 -35.15 20.96 -8.47
N MET A 469 -34.77 21.99 -9.21
CA MET A 469 -35.40 23.30 -9.24
C MET A 469 -35.16 23.89 -10.63
N ALA A 470 -36.21 24.04 -11.43
CA ALA A 470 -36.12 24.54 -12.80
C ALA A 470 -35.98 26.06 -12.83
N GLU A 471 -34.98 26.58 -13.53
CA GLU A 471 -34.76 28.01 -13.73
C GLU A 471 -35.09 28.39 -15.19
N PRO A 472 -35.49 29.65 -15.49
CA PRO A 472 -35.78 30.07 -16.86
C PRO A 472 -34.62 29.82 -17.83
N GLN A 473 -33.38 29.95 -17.34
CA GLN A 473 -32.13 29.70 -18.08
C GLN A 473 -31.87 28.22 -18.41
N ASP A 474 -32.58 27.28 -17.78
CA ASP A 474 -32.49 25.85 -18.11
C ASP A 474 -33.26 25.50 -19.38
N SER A 475 -34.10 26.42 -19.89
CA SER A 475 -34.89 26.20 -21.10
C SER A 475 -34.00 25.99 -22.32
N GLY A 476 -34.33 24.98 -23.12
CA GLY A 476 -33.59 24.67 -24.33
C GLY A 476 -33.67 23.20 -24.73
N MET A 477 -32.89 22.86 -25.77
CA MET A 477 -32.81 21.50 -26.28
C MET A 477 -31.71 20.71 -25.57
N TYR A 478 -32.11 19.60 -24.95
CA TYR A 478 -31.22 18.62 -24.35
C TYR A 478 -31.14 17.39 -25.24
N VAL A 479 -29.96 16.79 -25.35
CA VAL A 479 -29.77 15.58 -26.14
C VAL A 479 -29.34 14.44 -25.22
N CYS A 480 -30.18 13.42 -25.09
CA CYS A 480 -29.78 12.17 -24.48
C CYS A 480 -28.87 11.40 -25.43
N VAL A 481 -27.76 10.89 -24.93
CA VAL A 481 -26.79 10.05 -25.66
C VAL A 481 -26.66 8.74 -24.91
N ALA A 482 -27.22 7.67 -25.48
CA ALA A 482 -27.00 6.30 -25.04
C ALA A 482 -25.83 5.70 -25.84
N SER A 483 -24.82 5.17 -25.15
CA SER A 483 -23.58 4.69 -25.75
C SER A 483 -23.19 3.31 -25.23
N ASN A 484 -22.85 2.41 -26.16
CA ASN A 484 -22.20 1.14 -25.87
C ASN A 484 -21.11 0.85 -26.94
N PRO A 485 -20.35 -0.25 -26.82
CA PRO A 485 -19.27 -0.58 -27.78
C PRO A 485 -19.72 -0.76 -29.23
N ALA A 486 -21.00 -1.04 -29.50
CA ALA A 486 -21.52 -1.15 -30.86
C ALA A 486 -21.84 0.22 -31.49
N GLY A 487 -22.01 1.27 -30.68
CA GLY A 487 -22.22 2.64 -31.14
C GLY A 487 -23.08 3.47 -30.19
N ASN A 488 -23.55 4.61 -30.72
CA ASN A 488 -24.34 5.58 -29.97
C ASN A 488 -25.73 5.74 -30.59
N ALA A 489 -26.72 6.04 -29.75
CA ALA A 489 -28.05 6.46 -30.14
C ALA A 489 -28.43 7.73 -29.37
N THR A 490 -29.10 8.66 -30.04
CA THR A 490 -29.42 9.96 -29.48
C THR A 490 -30.90 10.26 -29.55
N LEU A 491 -31.39 11.03 -28.58
CA LEU A 491 -32.76 11.55 -28.54
C LEU A 491 -32.73 13.00 -28.07
N SER A 492 -33.31 13.89 -28.87
CA SER A 492 -33.43 15.32 -28.52
C SER A 492 -34.76 15.59 -27.82
N VAL A 493 -34.69 16.34 -26.71
CA VAL A 493 -35.83 16.70 -25.88
C VAL A 493 -35.75 18.18 -25.53
N THR A 494 -36.83 18.92 -25.76
CA THR A 494 -36.90 20.35 -25.40
C THR A 494 -37.56 20.52 -24.04
N LEU A 495 -36.89 21.24 -23.14
CA LEU A 495 -37.43 21.69 -21.86
C LEU A 495 -37.89 23.15 -22.00
N ALA A 496 -39.14 23.42 -21.62
CA ALA A 496 -39.68 24.77 -21.54
C ALA A 496 -40.03 25.11 -20.08
N VAL A 497 -39.32 26.08 -19.50
CA VAL A 497 -39.61 26.57 -18.15
C VAL A 497 -40.48 27.83 -18.25
N LYS A 498 -41.72 27.74 -17.77
CA LYS A 498 -42.66 28.86 -17.71
C LYS A 498 -42.41 29.66 -16.45
N THR A 499 -42.23 30.98 -16.60
CA THR A 499 -42.29 31.92 -15.48
C THR A 499 -43.76 32.07 -15.08
N SER A 500 -44.08 31.83 -13.81
CA SER A 500 -45.45 31.96 -13.31
C SER A 500 -45.78 33.45 -13.19
N GLY A 501 -46.43 34.00 -14.22
CA GLY A 501 -46.85 35.40 -14.23
C GLY A 501 -48.23 35.59 -13.62
N ILE A 502 -48.33 35.96 -12.34
CA ILE A 502 -49.54 36.61 -11.78
C ILE A 502 -49.16 37.75 -10.80
N ARG A 503 -49.56 38.96 -11.23
CA ARG A 503 -49.74 40.25 -10.51
C ARG A 503 -48.50 41.01 -10.03
N ASP A 504 -47.99 41.87 -10.92
CA ASP A 504 -48.04 43.32 -10.70
C ASP A 504 -47.98 44.05 -12.05
N ARG A 505 -49.14 44.19 -12.68
CA ARG A 505 -49.31 44.98 -13.92
C ARG A 505 -50.11 46.27 -13.67
N ALA A 506 -50.14 46.75 -12.44
CA ALA A 506 -50.92 47.93 -12.03
C ALA A 506 -50.12 48.99 -11.24
N LEU A 507 -48.81 48.84 -11.10
CA LEU A 507 -47.95 49.88 -10.51
C LEU A 507 -46.82 50.14 -11.49
N TYR A 508 -46.71 51.38 -11.98
CA TYR A 508 -45.79 51.87 -13.02
C TYR A 508 -46.25 51.73 -14.49
N ALA A 509 -47.55 51.84 -14.76
CA ALA A 509 -47.99 52.45 -16.02
C ALA A 509 -47.86 53.98 -15.91
N ASN A 510 -46.62 54.48 -15.92
CA ASN A 510 -46.30 55.87 -16.23
C ASN A 510 -44.80 56.00 -16.47
N ARG A 511 -44.36 55.47 -17.62
CA ARG A 511 -43.18 55.98 -18.33
C ARG A 511 -43.36 55.61 -19.80
N SER A 512 -44.01 56.55 -20.48
CA SER A 512 -44.12 56.65 -21.92
C SER A 512 -42.75 56.47 -22.57
N PHE A 513 -42.60 55.47 -23.44
CA PHE A 513 -41.78 55.58 -24.64
C PHE A 513 -42.43 54.75 -25.76
N LEU A 514 -42.85 55.50 -26.79
CA LEU A 514 -43.47 55.07 -28.03
C LEU A 514 -42.57 54.08 -28.79
N PHE A 515 -43.16 53.02 -29.36
CA PHE A 515 -42.81 52.58 -30.71
C PHE A 515 -44.03 51.89 -31.34
N ASP A 516 -44.49 52.52 -32.42
CA ASP A 516 -45.53 52.10 -33.35
C ASP A 516 -44.99 50.99 -34.28
N PRO A 517 -45.76 49.94 -34.64
CA PRO A 517 -45.28 48.88 -35.50
C PRO A 517 -45.83 49.02 -36.92
N ASP A 518 -44.99 49.47 -37.85
CA ASP A 518 -45.25 49.27 -39.28
C ASP A 518 -43.90 49.10 -40.00
N TYR A 519 -43.60 47.89 -40.48
CA TYR A 519 -43.40 47.68 -41.92
C TYR A 519 -43.15 46.21 -42.31
N ASN A 520 -43.72 45.90 -43.47
CA ASN A 520 -43.67 44.65 -44.23
C ASN A 520 -42.28 44.24 -44.72
N SER A 521 -42.12 42.94 -44.88
CA SER A 521 -41.01 42.28 -45.57
C SER A 521 -40.98 42.61 -47.07
N SER A 522 -39.81 42.99 -47.59
CA SER A 522 -39.41 42.70 -48.98
C SER A 522 -37.88 42.59 -49.10
N LEU A 523 -37.51 41.60 -49.93
CA LEU A 523 -36.18 41.13 -50.36
C LEU A 523 -34.99 42.12 -50.32
N ILE A 524 -33.77 41.60 -50.08
CA ILE A 524 -32.65 41.49 -51.05
C ILE A 524 -31.35 41.08 -50.32
N ASN A 525 -30.52 40.26 -51.00
CA ASN A 525 -29.17 39.82 -50.68
C ASN A 525 -28.28 40.85 -49.94
N GLY A 526 -27.55 40.39 -48.91
CA GLY A 526 -26.41 41.11 -48.35
C GLY A 526 -25.92 40.52 -47.04
N THR A 527 -24.64 40.18 -46.98
CA THR A 527 -23.89 39.92 -45.74
C THR A 527 -23.95 41.11 -44.80
N GLU A 528 -24.45 40.97 -43.58
CA GLU A 528 -24.32 42.00 -42.55
C GLU A 528 -23.79 41.48 -41.22
N GLU A 529 -22.85 42.28 -40.72
CA GLU A 529 -22.01 42.15 -39.55
C GLU A 529 -22.79 42.65 -38.32
N TYR A 530 -23.01 41.80 -37.31
CA TYR A 530 -23.73 42.20 -36.09
C TYR A 530 -22.83 43.03 -35.17
N THR A 531 -22.82 44.35 -35.35
CA THR A 531 -22.29 45.27 -34.32
C THR A 531 -23.31 45.43 -33.20
N ILE A 532 -23.06 44.81 -32.05
CA ILE A 532 -23.83 45.03 -30.82
C ILE A 532 -23.48 46.42 -30.26
N ARG A 533 -24.40 47.40 -30.36
CA ARG A 533 -24.31 48.65 -29.59
C ARG A 533 -24.77 48.38 -28.15
N VAL A 534 -23.81 48.23 -27.24
CA VAL A 534 -24.08 48.28 -25.80
C VAL A 534 -24.15 49.75 -25.39
N VAL A 535 -25.34 50.26 -25.10
CA VAL A 535 -25.49 51.57 -24.45
C VAL A 535 -25.23 51.35 -22.96
N LEU A 536 -23.99 51.56 -22.54
CA LEU A 536 -23.63 51.60 -21.12
C LEU A 536 -23.98 52.99 -20.57
N ASP A 537 -24.96 53.04 -19.68
CA ASP A 537 -25.34 54.25 -18.96
C ASP A 537 -24.18 54.67 -18.03
N PHE A 538 -23.73 55.92 -18.18
CA PHE A 538 -22.59 56.50 -17.46
C PHE A 538 -22.79 56.44 -15.93
N THR A 539 -24.04 56.46 -15.47
CA THR A 539 -24.39 56.32 -14.06
C THR A 539 -24.10 54.93 -13.51
N THR A 540 -24.28 53.87 -14.31
CA THR A 540 -24.04 52.49 -13.87
C THR A 540 -22.54 52.18 -13.77
N ILE A 541 -21.73 52.75 -14.68
CA ILE A 541 -20.26 52.67 -14.61
C ILE A 541 -19.74 53.39 -13.36
N LEU A 542 -20.25 54.60 -13.07
CA LEU A 542 -19.83 55.39 -11.91
C LEU A 542 -20.14 54.68 -10.57
N VAL A 543 -21.32 54.07 -10.45
CA VAL A 543 -21.73 53.33 -9.24
C VAL A 543 -20.92 52.04 -9.07
N SER A 544 -20.65 51.30 -10.15
CA SER A 544 -19.86 50.07 -10.08
C SER A 544 -18.39 50.32 -9.73
N THR A 545 -17.79 51.40 -10.24
CA THR A 545 -16.42 51.79 -9.91
C THR A 545 -16.31 52.35 -8.48
N ALA A 546 -17.31 53.10 -8.01
CA ALA A 546 -17.34 53.58 -6.63
C ALA A 546 -17.47 52.44 -5.60
N MET A 547 -18.34 51.44 -5.85
CA MET A 547 -18.47 50.27 -4.97
C MET A 547 -17.21 49.38 -4.98
N GLY A 548 -16.57 49.23 -6.14
CA GLY A 548 -15.30 48.50 -6.27
C GLY A 548 -14.16 49.15 -5.49
N CYS A 549 -14.00 50.48 -5.59
CA CYS A 549 -12.94 51.20 -4.89
C CYS A 549 -13.08 51.17 -3.36
N LEU A 550 -14.31 51.26 -2.84
CA LEU A 550 -14.54 51.22 -1.39
C LEU A 550 -14.23 49.85 -0.78
N SER A 551 -14.58 48.77 -1.47
CA SER A 551 -14.26 47.40 -1.01
C SER A 551 -12.74 47.12 -1.06
N PHE A 552 -12.05 47.61 -2.09
CA PHE A 552 -10.60 47.47 -2.22
C PHE A 552 -9.83 48.25 -1.13
N LEU A 553 -10.21 49.51 -0.89
CA LEU A 553 -9.61 50.33 0.17
C LEU A 553 -9.84 49.74 1.57
N GLY A 554 -11.04 49.18 1.82
CA GLY A 554 -11.35 48.53 3.10
C GLY A 554 -10.45 47.33 3.39
N VAL A 555 -10.20 46.46 2.40
CA VAL A 555 -9.34 45.29 2.56
C VAL A 555 -7.88 45.69 2.78
N VAL A 556 -7.39 46.69 2.04
CA VAL A 556 -6.01 47.18 2.19
C VAL A 556 -5.79 47.78 3.58
N LEU A 557 -6.73 48.59 4.07
CA LEU A 557 -6.64 49.24 5.38
C LEU A 557 -6.70 48.21 6.53
N PHE A 558 -7.56 47.19 6.40
CA PHE A 558 -7.62 46.06 7.33
C PHE A 558 -6.30 45.27 7.36
N CYS A 559 -5.67 45.05 6.20
CA CYS A 559 -4.41 44.33 6.11
C CYS A 559 -3.25 45.11 6.74
N PHE A 560 -3.22 46.43 6.59
CA PHE A 560 -2.24 47.29 7.27
C PHE A 560 -2.43 47.32 8.80
N LEU A 561 -3.67 47.31 9.29
CA LEU A 561 -3.94 47.21 10.73
C LEU A 561 -3.46 45.89 11.32
N LEU A 562 -3.63 44.77 10.62
CA LEU A 562 -3.09 43.47 11.04
C LEU A 562 -1.57 43.46 11.06
N LEU A 563 -0.91 44.02 10.04
CA LEU A 563 0.55 44.13 10.00
C LEU A 563 1.10 45.04 11.11
N PHE A 564 0.39 46.14 11.42
CA PHE A 564 0.75 47.04 12.51
C PHE A 564 0.58 46.40 13.89
N ALA A 565 -0.51 45.65 14.11
CA ALA A 565 -0.73 44.85 15.31
C ALA A 565 0.34 43.76 15.48
N TRP A 566 0.71 43.09 14.37
CA TRP A 566 1.73 42.05 14.38
C TRP A 566 3.15 42.60 14.61
N SER A 567 3.44 43.80 14.10
CA SER A 567 4.69 44.52 14.33
C SER A 567 4.88 44.91 15.80
N ARG A 568 3.82 45.38 16.48
CA ARG A 568 3.89 45.71 17.92
C ARG A 568 3.88 44.49 18.84
N GLY A 569 3.41 43.33 18.39
CA GLY A 569 3.33 42.09 19.17
C GLY A 569 4.65 41.34 19.37
N LYS A 570 5.72 41.65 18.62
CA LYS A 570 6.98 40.90 18.64
C LYS A 570 7.99 41.27 19.73
N GLY A 571 7.59 42.09 20.71
CA GLY A 571 8.50 42.58 21.77
C GLY A 571 8.34 41.98 23.17
N LYS A 572 7.25 41.27 23.51
CA LYS A 572 6.99 40.86 24.91
C LYS A 572 6.10 39.62 25.03
N HIS A 573 6.58 38.44 24.64
CA HIS A 573 6.05 37.18 25.18
C HIS A 573 7.17 36.14 25.33
N ARG A 574 7.91 36.22 26.45
CA ARG A 574 8.54 35.02 27.04
C ARG A 574 7.41 34.24 27.70
N GLY A 575 7.01 33.10 27.13
CA GLY A 575 6.00 32.24 27.74
C GLY A 575 6.55 31.56 28.98
N SER A 576 6.13 32.01 30.17
CA SER A 576 6.16 31.18 31.38
C SER A 576 4.81 30.48 31.49
N VAL A 577 4.81 29.15 31.41
CA VAL A 577 3.61 28.35 31.63
C VAL A 577 3.56 27.97 33.11
N ASP A 578 2.60 28.53 33.85
CA ASP A 578 2.28 28.10 35.22
C ASP A 578 1.30 26.91 35.14
N ILE A 579 1.74 25.73 35.53
CA ILE A 579 0.88 24.54 35.63
C ILE A 579 0.52 24.31 37.10
N GLN A 580 -0.77 24.36 37.44
CA GLN A 580 -1.25 23.90 38.74
C GLN A 580 -1.50 22.39 38.70
N TYR A 581 -0.79 21.65 39.55
CA TYR A 581 -0.95 20.20 39.72
C TYR A 581 -1.69 19.91 41.03
N VAL A 582 -2.79 19.15 40.95
CA VAL A 582 -3.51 18.60 42.11
C VAL A 582 -3.35 17.07 42.08
N PRO A 583 -2.59 16.46 43.01
CA PRO A 583 -2.39 15.01 43.02
C PRO A 583 -3.68 14.26 43.37
N ARG A 584 -4.04 13.25 42.58
CA ARG A 584 -5.11 12.29 42.92
C ARG A 584 -4.62 11.29 43.98
N LYS A 585 -5.41 11.14 45.05
CA LYS A 585 -5.19 10.26 46.20
C LYS A 585 -5.25 8.78 45.78
N ARG A 586 -4.20 8.00 46.08
CA ARG A 586 -4.19 6.53 45.96
C ARG A 586 -4.79 5.97 47.26
N LYS A 587 -5.82 5.12 47.19
CA LYS A 587 -6.36 4.40 48.35
C LYS A 587 -5.42 3.24 48.72
N GLY A 588 -4.92 3.23 49.96
CA GLY A 588 -4.32 2.05 50.59
C GLY A 588 -3.07 2.33 51.42
N ALA A 589 -3.21 2.13 52.74
CA ALA A 589 -2.21 1.98 53.81
C ALA A 589 -1.70 3.24 54.57
N ASN A 590 -2.17 3.28 55.83
CA ASN A 590 -1.76 3.98 57.06
C ASN A 590 -0.44 4.76 57.11
N SER A 591 -0.55 6.05 57.46
CA SER A 591 0.10 6.63 58.65
C SER A 591 -0.41 8.06 58.88
N GLU A 592 -0.72 8.39 60.14
CA GLU A 592 -1.04 9.72 60.64
C GLU A 592 0.09 10.71 60.38
N LEU A 593 -0.25 11.92 59.90
CA LEU A 593 0.37 13.20 60.26
C LEU A 593 -0.34 14.33 59.50
N THR A 594 -0.81 15.29 60.27
CA THR A 594 -1.43 16.55 59.87
C THR A 594 -0.43 17.43 59.12
N GLU A 595 -0.71 17.78 57.86
CA GLU A 595 -0.19 19.02 57.26
C GLU A 595 -1.05 19.47 56.06
N THR A 596 -1.62 20.66 56.19
CA THR A 596 -2.32 21.40 55.15
C THR A 596 -1.34 21.84 54.06
N SER A 597 -1.28 21.14 52.92
CA SER A 597 -0.53 21.62 51.74
C SER A 597 -1.49 22.07 50.64
N GLY A 598 -1.63 23.38 50.46
CA GLY A 598 -2.27 24.00 49.29
C GLY A 598 -1.46 23.79 48.00
N PRO A 599 -1.99 24.21 46.84
CA PRO A 599 -1.38 23.96 45.53
C PRO A 599 0.02 24.59 45.43
N ARG A 600 1.04 23.77 45.13
CA ARG A 600 2.42 24.22 44.90
C ARG A 600 2.60 24.64 43.45
N ARG A 601 3.10 25.87 43.24
CA ARG A 601 3.48 26.42 41.92
C ARG A 601 4.95 26.07 41.63
N VAL A 602 5.22 25.53 40.44
CA VAL A 602 6.59 25.27 39.97
C VAL A 602 6.80 26.04 38.66
N ASN A 603 7.78 26.96 38.67
CA ASN A 603 8.16 27.74 37.50
C ASN A 603 9.27 26.99 36.74
N MET A 604 8.97 26.50 35.53
CA MET A 604 9.99 25.96 34.62
C MET A 604 10.25 26.95 33.48
N LYS A 605 11.51 27.32 33.31
CA LYS A 605 11.99 28.22 32.24
C LYS A 605 12.45 27.35 31.07
N MET A 606 11.73 27.38 29.94
CA MET A 606 12.23 26.75 28.71
C MET A 606 13.41 27.58 28.17
N ILE A 607 14.54 26.91 27.91
CA ILE A 607 15.69 27.47 27.18
C ILE A 607 15.39 27.43 25.69
#